data_AF-A0A933U804-F1
#
_entry.id   AF-A0A933U804-F1
#
_cell.length_a   1.000
_cell.length_b   1.000
_cell.length_c   1.000
_cell.angle_alpha   90.00
_cell.angle_beta   90.00
_cell.angle_gamma   90.00
#
_symmetry.space_group_name_H-M   'P 1'
#
loop_
_entity.id
_entity.type
_entity.pdbx_description
1 polymer ?
#
loop_
_entity_poly.entity_id
_entity_poly.type
_entity_poly.pdbx_seq_one_letter_code
_entity_poly.pdbx_strand_id
1 'polypeptide(L)'
;MIRRVRNPKQRGQILVLLLASILGGSGLIGVGLFATGSSIDDIEDRVDAAVGDASRRKSAEAVLQAWREEGERFLEANAERREQLLERLERHDTTPGDLNTRFVGMQAANQKIQGTVLDRRFELKALLTPEEWRKVFPR
;
A
#
# COMPACT_ATOMS: atom_id res chain seq x y z
N MET A 1 39.57 -0.84 -32.89
CA MET A 1 39.42 -1.34 -31.50
C MET A 1 38.74 -0.24 -30.67
N ILE A 2 37.41 -0.27 -30.52
CA ILE A 2 36.64 0.82 -29.88
C ILE A 2 36.54 0.54 -28.38
N ARG A 3 37.28 1.29 -27.55
CA ARG A 3 37.14 1.27 -26.09
C ARG A 3 35.83 1.97 -25.71
N ARG A 4 34.79 1.19 -25.37
CA ARG A 4 33.61 1.71 -24.67
C ARG A 4 34.02 2.12 -23.26
N VAL A 5 34.18 3.41 -23.03
CA VAL A 5 34.26 3.98 -21.67
C VAL A 5 32.88 3.81 -21.04
N ARG A 6 32.68 2.73 -20.27
CA ARG A 6 31.49 2.57 -19.43
C ARG A 6 31.63 3.56 -18.27
N ASN A 7 30.91 4.67 -18.35
CA ASN A 7 30.90 5.68 -17.29
C ASN A 7 30.16 5.09 -16.07
N PRO A 8 30.85 4.81 -14.93
CA PRO A 8 30.24 4.12 -13.80
C PRO A 8 29.07 4.91 -13.17
N LYS A 9 29.05 6.25 -13.33
CA LYS A 9 27.97 7.13 -12.86
C LYS A 9 26.60 6.82 -13.47
N GLN A 10 26.52 6.38 -14.73
CA GLN A 10 25.24 6.07 -15.39
C GLN A 10 24.63 4.75 -14.90
N ARG A 11 25.42 3.81 -14.37
CA ARG A 11 24.91 2.52 -13.87
C ARG A 11 24.19 2.65 -12.54
N GLY A 12 24.63 3.57 -11.67
CA GLY A 12 23.97 3.86 -10.41
C GLY A 12 22.58 4.47 -10.60
N GLN A 13 22.44 5.45 -11.51
CA GLN A 13 21.16 6.13 -11.76
C GLN A 13 20.07 5.22 -12.33
N ILE A 14 20.43 4.28 -13.22
CA ILE A 14 19.47 3.32 -13.78
C ILE A 14 18.98 2.34 -12.69
N LEU A 15 19.85 1.94 -11.76
CA LEU A 15 19.47 1.09 -10.63
C LEU A 15 18.55 1.82 -9.64
N VAL A 16 18.80 3.11 -9.37
CA VAL A 16 17.94 3.96 -8.54
C VAL A 16 16.56 4.15 -9.20
N LEU A 17 16.51 4.39 -10.51
CA LEU A 17 15.24 4.51 -11.24
C LEU A 17 14.46 3.18 -11.31
N LEU A 18 15.15 2.04 -11.45
CA LEU A 18 14.53 0.71 -11.42
C LEU A 18 14.03 0.35 -10.01
N LEU A 19 14.80 0.65 -8.98
CA LEU A 19 14.37 0.45 -7.59
C LEU A 19 13.24 1.40 -7.22
N ALA A 20 13.28 2.66 -7.65
CA ALA A 20 12.21 3.63 -7.44
C ALA A 20 10.93 3.27 -8.22
N SER A 21 11.01 2.59 -9.37
CA SER A 21 9.83 2.12 -10.11
C SER A 21 9.28 0.78 -9.58
N ILE A 22 10.12 -0.09 -9.02
CA ILE A 22 9.67 -1.31 -8.33
C ILE A 22 9.12 -0.99 -6.93
N LEU A 23 9.73 -0.05 -6.21
CA LEU A 23 9.27 0.46 -4.91
C LEU A 23 8.18 1.52 -5.03
N GLY A 24 8.10 2.23 -6.17
CA GLY A 24 7.18 3.32 -6.45
C GLY A 24 6.08 2.99 -7.46
N GLY A 25 6.09 1.81 -8.10
CA GLY A 25 4.98 1.31 -8.91
C GLY A 25 3.69 1.05 -8.11
N SER A 26 3.76 1.16 -6.79
CA SER A 26 2.66 1.09 -5.84
C SER A 26 2.38 2.41 -5.11
N GLY A 27 3.07 3.50 -5.46
CA GLY A 27 2.99 4.79 -4.74
C GLY A 27 1.74 5.64 -5.03
N LEU A 28 1.01 5.35 -6.11
CA LEU A 28 -0.19 6.13 -6.51
C LEU A 28 -1.48 5.31 -6.50
N ILE A 29 -1.40 4.03 -6.16
CA ILE A 29 -2.57 3.15 -6.08
C ILE A 29 -2.86 3.02 -4.59
N GLY A 30 -3.73 3.89 -4.09
CA GLY A 30 -4.08 3.99 -2.67
C GLY A 30 -4.45 2.64 -2.06
N VAL A 31 -4.31 2.53 -0.74
CA VAL A 31 -4.47 1.29 0.06
C VAL A 31 -5.80 0.55 -0.22
N GLY A 32 -6.84 1.23 -0.73
CA GLY A 32 -8.09 0.59 -1.18
C GLY A 32 -7.99 -0.20 -2.50
N LEU A 33 -7.24 0.30 -3.49
CA LEU A 33 -7.25 -0.24 -4.86
C LEU A 33 -6.57 -1.62 -4.97
N PHE A 34 -5.52 -1.89 -4.18
CA PHE A 34 -4.76 -3.15 -4.30
C PHE A 34 -5.50 -4.38 -3.75
N ALA A 35 -6.48 -4.21 -2.84
CA ALA A 35 -7.16 -5.34 -2.21
C ALA A 35 -8.61 -5.55 -2.68
N THR A 36 -9.28 -4.47 -3.09
CA THR A 36 -10.71 -4.51 -3.45
C THR A 36 -11.01 -4.02 -4.86
N GLY A 37 -10.05 -3.37 -5.53
CA GLY A 37 -10.28 -2.68 -6.78
C GLY A 37 -11.14 -1.41 -6.65
N SER A 38 -11.46 -0.97 -5.43
CA SER A 38 -12.24 0.26 -5.14
C SER A 38 -11.53 1.08 -4.06
N SER A 39 -11.73 2.39 -4.04
CA SER A 39 -11.24 3.23 -2.94
C SER A 39 -12.02 2.96 -1.65
N ILE A 40 -11.49 3.36 -0.49
CA ILE A 40 -12.25 3.24 0.78
C ILE A 40 -13.49 4.12 0.74
N ASP A 41 -13.40 5.32 0.14
CA ASP A 41 -14.53 6.22 -0.04
C ASP A 41 -15.64 5.57 -0.89
N ASP A 42 -15.29 4.88 -1.99
CA ASP A 42 -16.27 4.13 -2.80
C ASP A 42 -16.95 3.01 -1.99
N ILE A 43 -16.22 2.37 -1.07
CA ILE A 43 -16.78 1.31 -0.22
C ILE A 43 -17.73 1.93 0.82
N GLU A 44 -17.37 3.07 1.39
CA GLU A 44 -18.18 3.84 2.34
C GLU A 44 -19.52 4.26 1.70
N ASP A 45 -19.47 4.88 0.52
CA ASP A 45 -20.67 5.27 -0.24
C ASP A 45 -21.60 4.07 -0.50
N ARG A 46 -21.03 2.90 -0.80
CA ARG A 46 -21.81 1.67 -1.02
C ARG A 46 -22.37 1.10 0.27
N VAL A 47 -21.64 1.19 1.39
CA VAL A 47 -22.14 0.78 2.71
C VAL A 47 -23.33 1.64 3.11
N ASP A 48 -23.24 2.96 2.92
CA ASP A 48 -24.31 3.91 3.20
C ASP A 48 -25.57 3.64 2.37
N ALA A 49 -25.38 3.32 1.08
CA ALA A 49 -26.47 2.99 0.18
C ALA A 49 -27.08 1.59 0.45
N ALA A 50 -26.29 0.62 0.92
CA ALA A 50 -26.74 -0.77 1.05
C ALA A 50 -27.33 -1.10 2.43
N VAL A 51 -26.78 -0.54 3.51
CA VAL A 51 -27.11 -0.93 4.88
C VAL A 51 -28.22 -0.06 5.43
N GLY A 52 -29.44 -0.59 5.50
CA GLY A 52 -30.60 0.14 6.02
C GLY A 52 -30.63 0.29 7.55
N ASP A 53 -29.97 -0.60 8.28
CA ASP A 53 -29.93 -0.57 9.74
C ASP A 53 -28.87 0.42 10.26
N ALA A 54 -29.29 1.44 11.01
CA ALA A 54 -28.42 2.51 11.46
C ALA A 54 -27.30 2.03 12.42
N SER A 55 -27.57 1.02 13.25
CA SER A 55 -26.58 0.51 14.22
C SER A 55 -25.47 -0.27 13.52
N ARG A 56 -25.85 -1.15 12.58
CA ARG A 56 -24.91 -1.90 11.75
C ARG A 56 -24.13 -0.99 10.81
N ARG A 57 -24.78 0.04 10.24
CA ARG A 57 -24.09 1.03 9.41
C ARG A 57 -23.00 1.76 10.19
N LYS A 58 -23.32 2.30 11.37
CA LYS A 58 -22.33 2.95 12.25
C LYS A 58 -21.17 2.02 12.62
N SER A 59 -21.46 0.73 12.83
CA SER A 59 -20.42 -0.26 13.11
C SER A 59 -19.53 -0.51 11.88
N ALA A 60 -20.11 -0.55 10.69
CA ALA A 60 -19.39 -0.69 9.42
C ALA A 60 -18.53 0.55 9.12
N GLU A 61 -19.08 1.76 9.31
CA GLU A 61 -18.34 3.03 9.22
C GLU A 61 -17.12 3.05 10.14
N ALA A 62 -17.25 2.56 11.39
CA ALA A 62 -16.12 2.48 12.30
C ALA A 62 -15.00 1.54 11.80
N VAL A 63 -15.35 0.41 11.16
CA VAL A 63 -14.37 -0.50 10.54
C VAL A 63 -13.69 0.17 9.34
N LEU A 64 -14.45 0.91 8.51
CA LEU A 64 -13.90 1.64 7.37
C LEU A 64 -12.98 2.78 7.80
N GLN A 65 -13.33 3.50 8.86
CA GLN A 65 -12.48 4.53 9.45
C GLN A 65 -11.17 3.93 9.98
N ALA A 66 -11.23 2.81 10.70
CA ALA A 66 -10.03 2.12 11.17
C ALA A 66 -9.14 1.67 10.01
N TRP A 67 -9.74 1.16 8.93
CA TRP A 67 -9.03 0.80 7.71
C TRP A 67 -8.35 2.03 7.07
N ARG A 68 -9.04 3.16 6.96
CA ARG A 68 -8.49 4.43 6.45
C ARG A 68 -7.26 4.86 7.24
N GLU A 69 -7.37 4.93 8.56
CA GLU A 69 -6.28 5.33 9.46
C GLU A 69 -5.08 4.38 9.41
N GLU A 70 -5.31 3.07 9.25
CA GLU A 70 -4.23 2.09 9.04
C GLU A 70 -3.53 2.28 7.70
N GLY A 71 -4.31 2.59 6.65
CA GLY A 71 -3.80 2.90 5.33
C GLY A 71 -2.94 4.16 5.32
N GLU A 72 -3.43 5.24 5.93
CA GLU A 72 -2.69 6.52 6.04
C GLU A 72 -1.38 6.34 6.81
N ARG A 73 -1.41 5.71 7.99
CA ARG A 73 -0.19 5.40 8.76
C ARG A 73 0.80 4.56 7.98
N PHE A 74 0.32 3.61 7.18
CA PHE A 74 1.18 2.82 6.31
C PHE A 74 1.81 3.67 5.20
N LEU A 75 1.04 4.56 4.56
CA LEU A 75 1.53 5.45 3.51
C LEU A 75 2.59 6.41 4.04
N GLU A 76 2.36 7.03 5.20
CA GLU A 76 3.32 7.91 5.88
C GLU A 76 4.62 7.15 6.18
N ALA A 77 4.52 6.01 6.88
CA ALA A 77 5.70 5.20 7.21
C ALA A 77 6.43 4.68 5.97
N ASN A 78 5.73 4.43 4.87
CA ASN A 78 6.34 3.99 3.62
C ASN A 78 7.00 5.16 2.87
N ALA A 79 6.44 6.36 2.93
CA ALA A 79 7.07 7.58 2.41
C ALA A 79 8.39 7.86 3.12
N GLU A 80 8.41 7.82 4.46
CA GLU A 80 9.63 8.00 5.26
C GLU A 80 10.70 6.94 4.91
N ARG A 81 10.31 5.67 4.76
CA ARG A 81 11.24 4.61 4.36
C ARG A 81 11.83 4.83 2.97
N ARG A 82 11.02 5.35 2.03
CA ARG A 82 11.47 5.67 0.66
C ARG A 82 12.46 6.83 0.69
N GLU A 83 12.17 7.88 1.45
CA GLU A 83 13.08 9.03 1.62
C GLU A 83 14.43 8.59 2.20
N GLN A 84 14.42 7.84 3.31
CA GLN A 84 15.65 7.31 3.92
C GLN A 84 16.46 6.42 2.97
N LEU A 85 15.79 5.67 2.10
CA LEU A 85 16.46 4.84 1.10
C LEU A 85 17.09 5.70 0.01
N LEU A 86 16.40 6.73 -0.46
CA LEU A 86 16.91 7.67 -1.46
C LEU A 86 18.14 8.43 -0.94
N GLU A 87 18.06 9.01 0.26
CA GLU A 87 19.20 9.71 0.89
C GLU A 87 20.45 8.82 0.96
N ARG A 88 20.27 7.54 1.32
CA ARG A 88 21.36 6.57 1.40
C ARG A 88 21.95 6.23 0.03
N LEU A 89 21.09 6.04 -0.97
CA LEU A 89 21.51 5.77 -2.34
C LEU A 89 22.29 6.96 -2.94
N GLU A 90 21.88 8.19 -2.61
CA GLU A 90 22.55 9.43 -3.02
C GLU A 90 23.95 9.57 -2.42
N ARG A 91 24.17 9.12 -1.18
CA ARG A 91 25.49 9.14 -0.55
C ARG A 91 26.46 8.10 -1.14
N HIS A 92 25.98 7.18 -1.97
CA HIS A 92 26.77 6.12 -2.61
C HIS A 92 27.57 5.22 -1.63
N ASP A 93 27.24 5.25 -0.34
CA ASP A 93 27.91 4.54 0.74
C ASP A 93 27.18 3.23 1.12
N THR A 94 26.09 2.91 0.44
CA THR A 94 25.21 1.81 0.81
C THR A 94 25.70 0.49 0.21
N THR A 95 25.86 -0.53 1.06
CA THR A 95 26.24 -1.87 0.59
C THR A 95 25.01 -2.64 0.05
N PRO A 96 25.21 -3.66 -0.79
CA PRO A 96 24.12 -4.56 -1.17
C PRO A 96 23.41 -5.22 0.02
N GLY A 97 24.12 -5.49 1.12
CA GLY A 97 23.55 -6.05 2.35
C GLY A 97 22.61 -5.08 3.07
N ASP A 98 22.97 -3.78 3.10
CA ASP A 98 22.12 -2.73 3.66
C ASP A 98 20.83 -2.55 2.86
N LEU A 99 20.95 -2.57 1.52
CA LEU A 99 19.80 -2.53 0.63
C LEU A 99 18.89 -3.73 0.88
N ASN A 100 19.43 -4.95 0.89
CA ASN A 100 18.65 -6.17 1.11
C ASN A 100 17.88 -6.13 2.44
N THR A 101 18.53 -5.71 3.53
CA THR A 101 17.87 -5.56 4.83
C THR A 101 16.69 -4.59 4.78
N ARG A 102 16.84 -3.45 4.09
CA ARG A 102 15.77 -2.46 3.90
C ARG A 102 14.63 -3.02 3.04
N PHE A 103 14.95 -3.71 1.95
CA PHE A 103 13.95 -4.35 1.09
C PHE A 103 13.13 -5.39 1.84
N VAL A 104 13.77 -6.25 2.62
CA VAL A 104 13.07 -7.24 3.46
C VAL A 104 12.15 -6.55 4.47
N GLY A 105 12.60 -5.46 5.10
CA GLY A 105 11.77 -4.66 6.01
C GLY A 105 10.54 -4.04 5.32
N MET A 106 10.71 -3.49 4.12
CA MET A 106 9.60 -2.95 3.33
C MET A 106 8.63 -4.05 2.90
N GLN A 107 9.14 -5.22 2.48
CA GLN A 107 8.31 -6.37 2.11
C GLN A 107 7.49 -6.88 3.31
N ALA A 108 8.10 -6.98 4.50
CA ALA A 108 7.39 -7.37 5.71
C ALA A 108 6.29 -6.36 6.08
N ALA A 109 6.56 -5.05 5.93
CA ALA A 109 5.55 -4.02 6.13
C ALA A 109 4.39 -4.13 5.12
N ASN A 110 4.71 -4.40 3.84
CA ASN A 110 3.71 -4.63 2.79
C ASN A 110 2.84 -5.86 3.08
N GLN A 111 3.45 -6.97 3.51
CA GLN A 111 2.71 -8.18 3.89
C GLN A 111 1.81 -7.92 5.09
N LYS A 112 2.30 -7.18 6.08
CA LYS A 112 1.51 -6.80 7.25
C LYS A 112 0.27 -6.00 6.86
N ILE A 113 0.42 -4.93 6.05
CA ILE A 113 -0.74 -4.12 5.66
C ILE A 113 -1.73 -4.91 4.80
N GLN A 114 -1.26 -5.82 3.94
CA GLN A 114 -2.15 -6.72 3.19
C GLN A 114 -2.98 -7.62 4.12
N GLY A 115 -2.35 -8.19 5.16
CA GLY A 115 -3.06 -8.95 6.19
C GLY A 115 -4.11 -8.11 6.91
N THR A 116 -3.72 -6.93 7.39
CA THR A 116 -4.63 -6.00 8.07
C THR A 116 -5.82 -5.61 7.19
N VAL A 117 -5.60 -5.32 5.91
CA VAL A 117 -6.68 -5.00 4.96
C VAL A 117 -7.65 -6.17 4.77
N LEU A 118 -7.14 -7.41 4.69
CA LEU A 118 -7.98 -8.59 4.62
C LEU A 118 -8.80 -8.77 5.90
N ASP A 119 -8.19 -8.56 7.07
CA ASP A 119 -8.87 -8.65 8.37
C ASP A 119 -10.02 -7.64 8.44
N ARG A 120 -9.77 -6.36 8.10
CA ARG A 120 -10.82 -5.31 8.04
C ARG A 120 -11.94 -5.67 7.07
N ARG A 121 -11.60 -6.27 5.92
CA ARG A 121 -12.59 -6.75 4.97
C ARG A 121 -13.47 -7.86 5.54
N PHE A 122 -12.90 -8.79 6.31
CA PHE A 122 -13.66 -9.86 6.96
C PHE A 122 -14.49 -9.36 8.16
N GLU A 123 -13.96 -8.40 8.93
CA GLU A 123 -14.72 -7.70 9.97
C GLU A 123 -15.95 -7.00 9.38
N LEU A 124 -15.76 -6.25 8.28
CA LEU A 124 -16.86 -5.62 7.56
C LEU A 124 -17.86 -6.67 7.05
N LYS A 125 -17.38 -7.79 6.52
CA LYS A 125 -18.25 -8.89 6.08
C LYS A 125 -19.11 -9.47 7.21
N ALA A 126 -18.58 -9.54 8.43
CA ALA A 126 -19.31 -10.06 9.58
C ALA A 126 -20.46 -9.13 10.03
N LEU A 127 -20.41 -7.84 9.68
CA LEU A 127 -21.44 -6.85 10.02
C LEU A 127 -22.57 -6.78 8.98
N LEU A 128 -22.29 -7.19 7.74
CA LEU A 128 -23.20 -7.08 6.60
C LEU A 128 -23.98 -8.37 6.36
N THR A 129 -25.24 -8.25 5.93
CA THR A 129 -25.97 -9.41 5.39
C THR A 129 -25.32 -9.87 4.09
N PRO A 130 -25.57 -11.12 3.64
CA PRO A 130 -25.10 -11.58 2.34
C PRO A 130 -25.54 -10.67 1.18
N GLU A 131 -26.74 -10.09 1.26
CA GLU A 131 -27.30 -9.18 0.25
C GLU A 131 -26.60 -7.82 0.27
N GLU A 132 -26.39 -7.24 1.45
CA GLU A 132 -25.64 -6.00 1.63
C GLU A 132 -24.19 -6.19 1.15
N TRP A 133 -23.55 -7.30 1.52
CA TRP A 133 -22.19 -7.63 1.09
C TRP A 133 -22.03 -7.65 -0.43
N ARG A 134 -22.99 -8.25 -1.15
CA ARG A 134 -22.96 -8.29 -2.63
C ARG A 134 -23.12 -6.91 -3.27
N LYS A 135 -23.83 -5.99 -2.61
CA LYS A 135 -23.98 -4.60 -3.08
C LYS A 135 -22.71 -3.79 -2.85
N VAL A 136 -22.04 -3.99 -1.71
CA VAL A 136 -20.81 -3.28 -1.36
C VAL A 136 -19.61 -3.78 -2.19
N PHE A 137 -19.52 -5.10 -2.38
CA PHE A 137 -18.46 -5.75 -3.15
C PHE A 137 -19.02 -6.54 -4.34
N PRO A 138 -19.49 -5.85 -5.40
CA PRO A 138 -19.89 -6.49 -6.63
C PRO A 138 -18.66 -7.15 -7.27
N ARG A 139 -18.85 -8.36 -7.81
CA ARG A 139 -17.80 -9.09 -8.54
C ARG A 139 -17.56 -8.50 -9.92
#